data_AF-A0A3M1T5L7-F1
#
_entry.id   AF-A0A3M1T5L7-F1
#
_cell.length_a   1.000
_cell.length_b   1.000
_cell.length_c   1.000
_cell.angle_alpha   90.00
_cell.angle_beta   90.00
_cell.angle_gamma   90.00
#
_symmetry.space_group_name_H-M   'P 1'
#
loop_
_entity.id
_entity.type
_entity.pdbx_description
1 polymer ?
#
loop_
_entity_poly.entity_id
_entity_poly.type
_entity_poly.pdbx_seq_one_letter_code
_entity_poly.pdbx_strand_id
1 'polypeptide(L)'
;MAHPAAAPRILRPSRAVLSAALDAIRRFRLIAPGDRIAVGVSGGKDSLLLLAVLAELSRRGDFDFHFEAVHLDQGQPGFDRAAFSAALAPFDVPLRVLTRDTWSVVSQRLGPEEIPCSLCSRLRRGILHRYCTEVGFTKLALGHHFDDALETFFLNLFYGGRLAPLKPCTPTGDGRLVTIRPLILVEEAKIRAWVHSAGLSPV
;
A
#
# COMPACT_ATOMS: atom_id res chain seq x y z
N MET A 1 13.77 29.63 -24.39
CA MET A 1 14.54 28.38 -24.32
C MET A 1 13.94 27.55 -23.19
N ALA A 2 13.25 26.46 -23.52
CA ALA A 2 12.67 25.57 -22.52
C ALA A 2 13.81 24.81 -21.82
N HIS A 3 13.87 24.88 -20.49
CA HIS A 3 14.80 24.09 -19.69
C HIS A 3 14.46 22.61 -19.91
N PRO A 4 15.43 21.72 -20.22
CA PRO A 4 15.14 20.30 -20.28
C PRO A 4 14.70 19.85 -18.89
N ALA A 5 13.48 19.32 -18.78
CA ALA A 5 13.00 18.72 -17.54
C ALA A 5 14.00 17.65 -17.12
N ALA A 6 14.61 17.80 -15.94
CA ALA A 6 15.53 16.80 -15.40
C ALA A 6 14.84 15.44 -15.39
N ALA A 7 15.54 14.39 -15.84
CA ALA A 7 15.00 13.04 -15.80
C ALA A 7 14.53 12.71 -14.37
N PRO A 8 13.34 12.11 -14.19
CA PRO A 8 12.79 11.87 -12.87
C PRO A 8 13.76 11.03 -12.04
N ARG A 9 14.04 11.49 -10.81
CA ARG A 9 14.91 10.79 -9.87
C ARG A 9 14.21 9.51 -9.42
N ILE A 10 14.69 8.37 -9.89
CA ILE A 10 14.17 7.05 -9.48
C ILE A 10 14.36 6.88 -7.97
N LEU A 11 13.25 6.72 -7.25
CA LEU A 11 13.23 6.57 -5.80
C LEU A 11 13.50 5.11 -5.44
N ARG A 12 14.73 4.82 -4.99
CA ARG A 12 15.14 3.45 -4.64
C ARG A 12 15.08 3.20 -3.14
N PRO A 13 14.63 2.03 -2.68
CA PRO A 13 14.71 1.65 -1.27
C PRO A 13 16.17 1.46 -0.83
N SER A 14 16.43 1.61 0.47
CA SER A 14 17.73 1.26 1.04
C SER A 14 18.00 -0.25 0.93
N ARG A 15 19.27 -0.65 0.94
CA ARG A 15 19.65 -2.08 0.91
C ARG A 15 19.03 -2.86 2.07
N ALA A 16 18.95 -2.26 3.24
CA ALA A 16 18.34 -2.88 4.43
C ALA A 16 16.83 -3.10 4.26
N VAL A 17 16.10 -2.10 3.76
CA VAL A 17 14.66 -2.24 3.46
C VAL A 17 14.44 -3.33 2.42
N LEU A 18 15.20 -3.31 1.32
CA LEU A 18 15.03 -4.27 0.25
C LEU A 18 15.36 -5.70 0.71
N SER A 19 16.39 -5.88 1.53
CA SER A 19 16.73 -7.18 2.10
C SER A 19 15.62 -7.73 2.99
N ALA A 20 15.02 -6.91 3.85
CA ALA A 20 13.93 -7.33 4.73
C ALA A 20 12.64 -7.64 3.94
N ALA A 21 12.33 -6.83 2.92
CA ALA A 21 11.18 -7.09 2.06
C ALA A 21 11.36 -8.38 1.23
N LEU A 22 12.57 -8.62 0.71
CA LEU A 22 12.92 -9.87 0.01
C LEU A 22 12.79 -11.09 0.93
N ASP A 23 13.27 -10.99 2.18
CA ASP A 23 13.08 -12.04 3.17
C ASP A 23 11.59 -12.31 3.41
N ALA A 24 10.78 -11.28 3.63
CA ALA A 24 9.33 -11.42 3.79
C ALA A 24 8.67 -12.10 2.58
N ILE A 25 8.98 -11.64 1.36
CA ILE A 25 8.41 -12.18 0.12
C ILE A 25 8.74 -13.67 -0.03
N ARG A 26 10.00 -14.06 0.22
CA ARG A 26 10.45 -15.46 0.07
C ARG A 26 9.93 -16.34 1.20
N ARG A 27 10.10 -15.90 2.46
CA ARG A 27 9.70 -16.64 3.66
C ARG A 27 8.21 -16.94 3.68
N PHE A 28 7.38 -15.99 3.26
CA PHE A 28 5.92 -16.13 3.29
C PHE A 28 5.31 -16.41 1.91
N ARG A 29 6.14 -16.63 0.88
CA ARG A 29 5.71 -16.88 -0.52
C ARG A 29 4.66 -15.87 -0.99
N LEU A 30 4.94 -14.59 -0.78
CA LEU A 30 3.97 -13.51 -1.03
C LEU A 30 3.69 -13.27 -2.51
N ILE A 31 4.69 -13.53 -3.36
CA ILE A 31 4.63 -13.34 -4.81
C ILE A 31 5.00 -14.66 -5.48
N ALA A 32 4.19 -15.06 -6.45
CA ALA A 32 4.38 -16.21 -7.31
C ALA A 32 4.49 -15.77 -8.78
N PRO A 33 5.12 -16.59 -9.66
CA PRO A 33 5.18 -16.29 -11.09
C PRO A 33 3.81 -16.02 -11.71
N GLY A 34 3.71 -14.97 -12.52
CA GLY A 34 2.49 -14.54 -13.18
C GLY A 34 1.50 -13.77 -12.29
N ASP A 35 1.87 -13.44 -11.04
CA ASP A 35 0.99 -12.65 -10.17
C ASP A 35 0.70 -11.27 -10.77
N ARG A 36 -0.56 -10.84 -10.63
CA ARG A 36 -1.01 -9.49 -10.94
C ARG A 36 -1.30 -8.78 -9.62
N ILE A 37 -0.47 -7.79 -9.27
CA ILE A 37 -0.46 -7.16 -7.96
C ILE A 37 -1.02 -5.73 -8.04
N ALA A 38 -2.12 -5.47 -7.34
CA ALA A 38 -2.54 -4.10 -7.07
C ALA A 38 -1.80 -3.59 -5.83
N VAL A 39 -1.15 -2.43 -5.92
CA VAL A 39 -0.48 -1.79 -4.77
C VAL A 39 -1.40 -0.70 -4.25
N GLY A 40 -1.95 -0.86 -3.05
CA GLY A 40 -2.80 0.16 -2.44
C GLY A 40 -1.97 1.37 -2.00
N VAL A 41 -2.12 2.51 -2.68
CA VAL A 41 -1.36 3.73 -2.38
C VAL A 41 -2.24 4.77 -1.70
N SER A 42 -1.88 5.18 -0.48
CA SER A 42 -2.61 6.22 0.27
C SER A 42 -2.01 7.61 0.12
N GLY A 43 -0.75 7.72 -0.33
CA GLY A 43 0.06 8.95 -0.26
C GLY A 43 1.00 8.98 0.94
N GLY A 44 0.74 8.11 1.93
CA GLY A 44 1.56 7.94 3.11
C GLY A 44 2.89 7.24 2.84
N LYS A 45 3.88 7.53 3.70
CA LYS A 45 5.26 7.02 3.67
C LYS A 45 5.37 5.52 3.40
N ASP A 46 4.53 4.72 4.06
CA ASP A 46 4.64 3.25 4.04
C ASP A 46 4.18 2.69 2.68
N SER A 47 3.12 3.26 2.12
CA SER A 47 2.61 2.89 0.80
C SER A 47 3.54 3.32 -0.34
N LEU A 48 4.20 4.48 -0.20
CA LEU A 48 5.21 4.96 -1.15
C LEU A 48 6.47 4.08 -1.10
N LEU A 49 6.92 3.67 0.09
CA LEU A 49 8.06 2.75 0.21
C LEU A 49 7.73 1.37 -0.39
N LEU A 50 6.53 0.85 -0.15
CA LEU A 50 6.10 -0.40 -0.77
C LEU A 50 6.15 -0.32 -2.30
N LEU A 51 5.70 0.81 -2.87
CA LEU A 51 5.75 1.06 -4.30
C LEU A 51 7.20 1.08 -4.82
N ALA A 52 8.11 1.77 -4.13
CA ALA A 52 9.54 1.78 -4.46
C ALA A 52 10.17 0.37 -4.43
N VAL A 53 9.80 -0.45 -3.43
CA VAL A 53 10.29 -1.82 -3.30
C VAL A 53 9.84 -2.68 -4.48
N LEU A 54 8.55 -2.67 -4.82
CA LEU A 54 8.04 -3.49 -5.93
C LEU A 54 8.56 -3.02 -7.29
N ALA A 55 8.70 -1.71 -7.49
CA ALA A 55 9.34 -1.15 -8.69
C ALA A 55 10.80 -1.60 -8.83
N GLU A 56 11.57 -1.55 -7.74
CA GLU A 56 12.97 -2.00 -7.75
C GLU A 56 13.10 -3.51 -7.98
N LEU A 57 12.21 -4.33 -7.42
CA LEU A 57 12.19 -5.78 -7.64
C LEU A 57 11.82 -6.15 -9.08
N SER A 58 10.80 -5.48 -9.64
CA SER A 58 10.40 -5.67 -11.04
C SER A 58 11.54 -5.29 -11.98
N ARG A 59 12.21 -4.16 -11.73
CA ARG A 59 13.37 -3.69 -12.53
C ARG A 59 14.56 -4.65 -12.49
N ARG A 60 14.77 -5.38 -11.38
CA ARG A 60 15.83 -6.39 -11.26
C ARG A 60 15.50 -7.69 -12.00
N GLY A 61 14.23 -7.96 -12.26
CA GLY A 61 13.78 -9.24 -12.81
C GLY A 61 13.87 -10.39 -11.79
N ASP A 62 13.95 -10.08 -10.49
CA ASP A 62 14.06 -11.10 -9.42
C ASP A 62 12.80 -11.97 -9.30
N PHE A 63 11.65 -11.47 -9.77
CA PHE A 63 10.35 -12.13 -9.75
C PHE A 63 9.57 -11.82 -11.03
N ASP A 64 8.81 -12.80 -11.50
CA ASP A 64 7.87 -12.66 -12.62
C ASP A 64 6.49 -12.23 -12.10
N PHE A 65 6.22 -10.93 -12.12
CA PHE A 65 4.93 -10.37 -11.74
C PHE A 65 4.68 -9.04 -12.45
N HIS A 66 3.41 -8.68 -12.55
CA HIS A 66 2.97 -7.36 -13.00
C HIS A 66 2.35 -6.61 -11.82
N PHE A 67 2.52 -5.30 -11.76
CA PHE A 67 1.87 -4.50 -10.73
C PHE A 67 1.40 -3.13 -11.23
N GLU A 68 0.36 -2.60 -10.57
CA GLU A 68 -0.22 -1.28 -10.80
C GLU A 68 -0.48 -0.61 -9.45
N ALA A 69 -0.19 0.68 -9.32
CA ALA A 69 -0.58 1.47 -8.17
C ALA A 69 -2.08 1.76 -8.24
N VAL A 70 -2.79 1.54 -7.13
CA VAL A 70 -4.23 1.78 -7.03
C VAL A 70 -4.50 2.68 -5.83
N HIS A 71 -5.05 3.86 -6.11
CA HIS A 71 -5.55 4.79 -5.11
C HIS A 71 -7.09 4.77 -5.11
N LEU A 72 -7.70 4.82 -3.91
CA LEU A 72 -9.13 5.01 -3.75
C LEU A 72 -9.42 6.42 -3.25
N ASP A 73 -9.90 7.27 -4.15
CA ASP A 73 -10.50 8.56 -3.82
C ASP A 73 -11.93 8.32 -3.32
N GLN A 74 -12.13 8.60 -2.03
CA GLN A 74 -13.39 8.37 -1.34
C GLN A 74 -14.36 9.56 -1.41
N GLY A 75 -14.00 10.63 -2.12
CA GLY A 75 -14.75 11.89 -2.17
C GLY A 75 -14.57 12.74 -0.91
N GLN A 76 -13.47 12.54 -0.17
CA GLN A 76 -13.17 13.36 1.00
C GLN A 76 -12.77 14.78 0.55
N PRO A 77 -13.27 15.83 1.23
CA PRO A 77 -12.88 17.20 0.93
C PRO A 77 -11.36 17.37 1.02
N GLY A 78 -10.76 18.09 0.06
CA GLY A 78 -9.35 18.45 0.09
C GLY A 78 -8.38 17.46 -0.59
N PHE A 79 -8.86 16.38 -1.21
CA PHE A 79 -7.99 15.53 -2.02
C PHE A 79 -7.59 16.21 -3.34
N ASP A 80 -6.32 16.62 -3.45
CA ASP A 80 -5.75 17.15 -4.68
C ASP A 80 -5.17 16.01 -5.54
N ARG A 81 -5.95 15.58 -6.53
CA ARG A 81 -5.55 14.52 -7.47
C ARG A 81 -4.32 14.90 -8.30
N ALA A 82 -4.14 16.17 -8.65
CA ALA A 82 -3.01 16.61 -9.46
C ALA A 82 -1.72 16.54 -8.65
N ALA A 83 -1.73 17.06 -7.42
CA ALA A 83 -0.61 16.96 -6.49
C ALA A 83 -0.25 15.51 -6.17
N PHE A 84 -1.25 14.67 -5.91
CA PHE A 84 -1.04 13.23 -5.67
C PHE A 84 -0.38 12.56 -6.88
N SER A 85 -0.88 12.81 -8.09
CA SER A 85 -0.33 12.20 -9.32
C SER A 85 1.09 12.68 -9.59
N ALA A 86 1.39 13.96 -9.34
CA ALA A 86 2.74 14.52 -9.45
C ALA A 86 3.71 13.90 -8.43
N ALA A 87 3.26 13.63 -7.19
CA ALA A 87 4.07 12.98 -6.17
C ALA A 87 4.42 11.52 -6.51
N LEU A 88 3.57 10.84 -7.29
CA LEU A 88 3.80 9.46 -7.74
C LEU A 88 4.59 9.36 -9.06
N ALA A 89 4.69 10.44 -9.83
CA ALA A 89 5.40 10.45 -11.12
C ALA A 89 6.87 9.92 -11.04
N PRO A 90 7.67 10.21 -9.98
CA PRO A 90 9.04 9.71 -9.89
C PRO A 90 9.19 8.19 -9.73
N PHE A 91 8.10 7.48 -9.41
CA PHE A 91 8.11 6.02 -9.30
C PHE A 91 8.01 5.32 -10.66
N ASP A 92 7.56 6.03 -11.71
CA ASP A 92 7.39 5.51 -13.08
C ASP A 92 6.56 4.21 -13.13
N VAL A 93 5.40 4.24 -12.46
CA VAL A 93 4.48 3.10 -12.35
C VAL A 93 3.08 3.47 -12.82
N PRO A 94 2.34 2.55 -13.47
CA PRO A 94 0.94 2.78 -13.80
C PRO A 94 0.13 3.10 -12.54
N LEU A 95 -0.65 4.19 -12.59
CA LEU A 95 -1.51 4.64 -11.50
C LEU A 95 -2.98 4.60 -11.91
N ARG A 96 -3.77 3.82 -11.17
CA ARG A 96 -5.23 3.87 -11.18
C ARG A 96 -5.74 4.70 -10.02
N VAL A 97 -6.55 5.71 -10.31
CA VAL A 97 -7.36 6.39 -9.29
C VAL A 97 -8.81 5.93 -9.45
N LEU A 98 -9.34 5.28 -8.42
CA LEU A 98 -10.73 4.87 -8.33
C LEU A 98 -11.50 5.93 -7.55
N THR A 99 -12.55 6.49 -8.15
CA THR A 99 -13.44 7.41 -7.43
C THR A 99 -14.71 6.67 -6.99
N ARG A 100 -14.94 6.64 -5.68
CA ARG A 100 -16.17 6.13 -5.07
C ARG A 100 -16.55 7.04 -3.91
N ASP A 101 -17.64 7.78 -4.08
CA ASP A 101 -18.16 8.63 -3.01
C ASP A 101 -18.77 7.77 -1.89
N THR A 102 -17.90 7.34 -0.97
CA THR A 102 -18.32 6.71 0.28
C THR A 102 -18.51 7.74 1.39
N TRP A 103 -17.89 8.91 1.25
CA TRP A 103 -17.90 9.95 2.26
C TRP A 103 -19.31 10.50 2.48
N SER A 104 -20.03 10.86 1.40
CA SER A 104 -21.39 11.39 1.50
C SER A 104 -22.34 10.36 2.11
N VAL A 105 -22.24 9.10 1.68
CA VAL A 105 -23.09 7.99 2.13
C VAL A 105 -22.96 7.73 3.63
N VAL A 106 -21.73 7.78 4.16
CA VAL A 106 -21.50 7.55 5.59
C VAL A 106 -21.86 8.80 6.39
N SER A 107 -21.51 9.99 5.90
CA SER A 107 -21.83 11.27 6.57
C SER A 107 -23.33 11.51 6.70
N GLN A 108 -24.14 11.08 5.72
CA GLN A 108 -25.60 11.15 5.79
C GLN A 108 -26.21 10.24 6.87
N ARG A 109 -25.51 9.17 7.27
CA ARG A 109 -26.03 8.17 8.23
C ARG A 109 -25.55 8.37 9.66
N LEU A 110 -24.34 8.89 9.85
CA LEU A 110 -23.68 9.01 11.16
C LEU A 110 -23.30 10.47 11.48
N GLY A 111 -23.56 11.45 10.61
CA GLY A 111 -22.98 12.79 10.76
C GLY A 111 -21.45 12.79 10.52
N PRO A 112 -20.84 13.88 10.01
CA PRO A 112 -19.41 13.91 9.70
C PRO A 112 -18.49 13.68 10.90
N GLU A 113 -18.91 14.16 12.07
CA GLU A 113 -18.15 14.14 13.33
C GLU A 113 -18.13 12.75 14.00
N GLU A 114 -19.10 11.89 13.71
CA GLU A 114 -19.25 10.59 14.39
C GLU A 114 -18.70 9.42 13.57
N ILE A 115 -18.09 9.67 12.40
CA ILE A 115 -17.57 8.61 11.52
C ILE A 115 -16.27 8.03 12.13
N PRO A 116 -16.28 6.78 12.65
CA PRO A 116 -15.06 6.21 13.17
C PRO A 116 -14.13 5.85 12.02
N CYS A 117 -12.83 6.17 12.12
CA CYS A 117 -11.83 5.82 11.11
C CYS A 117 -11.82 4.32 10.77
N SER A 118 -12.22 3.48 11.73
CA SER A 118 -12.34 2.03 11.55
C SER A 118 -13.41 1.63 10.52
N LEU A 119 -14.51 2.39 10.39
CA LEU A 119 -15.54 2.17 9.37
C LEU A 119 -15.01 2.53 7.98
N CYS A 120 -14.36 3.69 7.85
CA CYS A 120 -13.73 4.14 6.61
C CYS A 120 -12.70 3.13 6.10
N SER A 121 -11.86 2.60 6.99
CA SER A 121 -10.86 1.57 6.66
C SER A 121 -11.48 0.26 6.15
N ARG A 122 -12.59 -0.19 6.77
CA ARG A 122 -13.32 -1.39 6.32
C ARG A 122 -13.96 -1.19 4.95
N LEU A 123 -14.61 -0.05 4.72
CA LEU A 123 -15.24 0.29 3.44
C LEU A 123 -14.19 0.40 2.32
N ARG A 124 -13.09 1.11 2.58
CA ARG A 124 -11.96 1.23 1.64
C ARG A 124 -11.44 -0.14 1.23
N ARG A 125 -11.22 -1.02 2.20
CA ARG A 125 -10.75 -2.39 1.94
C ARG A 125 -11.74 -3.20 1.12
N GLY A 126 -13.04 -3.12 1.43
CA GLY A 126 -14.09 -3.80 0.67
C GLY A 126 -14.16 -3.36 -0.80
N ILE A 127 -14.03 -2.05 -1.05
CA ILE A 127 -14.01 -1.49 -2.40
C ILE A 127 -12.77 -1.94 -3.17
N LEU A 128 -11.58 -1.85 -2.55
CA LEU A 128 -10.34 -2.28 -3.17
C LEU A 128 -10.37 -3.78 -3.48
N HIS A 129 -10.84 -4.61 -2.56
CA HIS A 129 -10.95 -6.06 -2.79
C HIS A 129 -11.86 -6.35 -3.98
N ARG A 130 -13.04 -5.72 -4.04
CA ARG A 130 -13.97 -5.89 -5.15
C ARG A 130 -13.35 -5.50 -6.48
N TYR A 131 -12.76 -4.31 -6.55
CA TYR A 131 -12.08 -3.83 -7.75
C TYR A 131 -10.97 -4.79 -8.19
N CYS A 132 -10.14 -5.24 -7.25
CA CYS A 132 -9.04 -6.16 -7.54
C CYS A 132 -9.56 -7.45 -8.17
N THR A 133 -10.61 -8.04 -7.59
CA THR A 133 -11.24 -9.26 -8.12
C THR A 133 -11.87 -9.04 -9.50
N GLU A 134 -12.57 -7.91 -9.72
CA GLU A 134 -13.24 -7.58 -10.99
C GLU A 134 -12.23 -7.38 -12.14
N VAL A 135 -11.07 -6.77 -11.87
CA VAL A 135 -10.02 -6.53 -12.88
C VAL A 135 -9.06 -7.72 -13.04
N GLY A 136 -9.17 -8.72 -12.16
CA GLY A 136 -8.37 -9.94 -12.20
C GLY A 136 -6.97 -9.78 -11.62
N PHE A 137 -6.80 -8.93 -10.60
CA PHE A 137 -5.61 -8.95 -9.75
C PHE A 137 -5.63 -10.19 -8.85
N THR A 138 -4.50 -10.86 -8.69
CA THR A 138 -4.34 -12.02 -7.80
C THR A 138 -3.91 -11.60 -6.41
N LYS A 139 -3.25 -10.44 -6.28
CA LYS A 139 -2.75 -9.89 -5.01
C LYS A 139 -3.15 -8.43 -4.81
N LEU A 140 -3.39 -8.07 -3.54
CA LEU A 140 -3.44 -6.68 -3.08
C LEU A 140 -2.30 -6.44 -2.09
N ALA A 141 -1.28 -5.69 -2.49
CA ALA A 141 -0.16 -5.33 -1.62
C ALA A 141 -0.48 -4.05 -0.83
N LEU A 142 -0.30 -4.10 0.50
CA LEU A 142 -0.54 -2.98 1.40
C LEU A 142 0.72 -2.69 2.22
N GLY A 143 0.98 -1.41 2.48
CA GLY A 143 2.20 -0.91 3.13
C GLY A 143 2.35 -1.23 4.63
N HIS A 144 1.65 -2.24 5.15
CA HIS A 144 1.77 -2.59 6.57
C HIS A 144 3.15 -3.16 6.88
N HIS A 145 3.74 -2.70 7.97
CA HIS A 145 5.11 -2.97 8.36
C HIS A 145 5.24 -3.70 9.71
N PHE A 146 6.47 -3.86 10.21
CA PHE A 146 6.74 -4.66 11.41
C PHE A 146 6.03 -4.10 12.64
N ASP A 147 6.08 -2.78 12.85
CA ASP A 147 5.42 -2.12 13.97
C ASP A 147 3.89 -2.28 13.92
N ASP A 148 3.24 -2.22 12.74
CA ASP A 148 1.80 -2.54 12.61
C ASP A 148 1.48 -3.97 13.06
N ALA A 149 2.40 -4.91 12.82
CA ALA A 149 2.25 -6.30 13.25
C ALA A 149 2.34 -6.43 14.78
N LEU A 150 3.21 -5.65 15.42
CA LEU A 150 3.33 -5.57 16.87
C LEU A 150 2.12 -4.87 17.50
N GLU A 151 1.66 -3.76 16.94
CA GLU A 151 0.44 -3.08 17.38
C GLU A 151 -0.76 -4.03 17.32
N THR A 152 -0.93 -4.72 16.19
CA THR A 152 -1.98 -5.72 16.03
C THR A 152 -1.85 -6.87 17.04
N PHE A 153 -0.62 -7.31 17.34
CA PHE A 153 -0.36 -8.32 18.35
C PHE A 153 -0.82 -7.87 19.74
N PHE A 154 -0.44 -6.65 20.17
CA PHE A 154 -0.85 -6.11 21.47
C PHE A 154 -2.35 -5.87 21.56
N LEU A 155 -2.99 -5.33 20.51
CA LEU A 155 -4.44 -5.19 20.45
C LEU A 155 -5.15 -6.54 20.64
N ASN A 156 -4.64 -7.58 19.96
CA ASN A 156 -5.19 -8.92 20.05
C ASN A 156 -4.93 -9.59 21.40
N LEU A 157 -3.77 -9.35 22.01
CA LEU A 157 -3.44 -9.86 23.34
C LEU A 157 -4.34 -9.23 24.41
N PHE A 158 -4.39 -7.90 24.47
CA PHE A 158 -5.05 -7.18 25.55
C PHE A 158 -6.58 -7.16 25.42
N TYR A 159 -7.12 -7.03 24.21
CA TYR A 159 -8.57 -6.90 24.00
C TYR A 159 -9.21 -8.13 23.36
N GLY A 160 -8.41 -9.04 22.80
CA GLY A 160 -8.90 -10.25 22.13
C GLY A 160 -8.50 -11.55 22.81
N GLY A 161 -7.68 -11.52 23.87
CA GLY A 161 -7.20 -12.70 24.59
C GLY A 161 -6.42 -13.69 23.72
N ARG A 162 -5.77 -13.23 22.63
CA ARG A 162 -5.14 -14.09 21.63
C ARG A 162 -3.76 -13.61 21.21
N LEU A 163 -2.81 -14.55 21.10
CA LEU A 163 -1.45 -14.31 20.61
C LEU A 163 -1.40 -14.32 19.08
N ALA A 164 -1.95 -13.29 18.45
CA ALA A 164 -2.06 -13.21 17.00
C ALA A 164 -1.54 -11.86 16.46
N PRO A 165 -0.34 -11.79 15.85
CA PRO A 165 0.11 -10.60 15.14
C PRO A 165 -0.63 -10.43 13.80
N LEU A 166 -0.41 -9.29 13.14
CA LEU A 166 -0.85 -9.10 11.76
C LEU A 166 -0.20 -10.15 10.85
N LYS A 167 -1.02 -10.88 10.09
CA LYS A 167 -0.51 -11.93 9.19
C LYS A 167 0.15 -11.32 7.95
N PRO A 168 1.22 -11.91 7.42
CA PRO A 168 1.90 -11.42 6.21
C PRO A 168 1.02 -11.52 4.96
N CYS A 169 0.13 -12.53 4.90
CA CYS A 169 -0.85 -12.70 3.85
C CYS A 169 -2.25 -13.01 4.42
N THR A 170 -3.29 -12.62 3.69
CA THR A 170 -4.69 -12.86 4.09
C THR A 170 -5.54 -13.06 2.83
N PRO A 171 -6.02 -14.28 2.54
CA PRO A 171 -6.91 -14.52 1.41
C PRO A 171 -8.30 -13.94 1.67
N THR A 172 -8.99 -13.57 0.59
CA THR A 172 -10.46 -13.36 0.62
C THR A 172 -11.18 -14.68 0.88
N GLY A 173 -12.44 -14.62 1.31
CA GLY A 173 -13.22 -15.82 1.62
C GLY A 173 -13.39 -16.79 0.44
N ASP A 174 -13.37 -16.27 -0.79
CA ASP A 174 -13.41 -17.04 -2.04
C ASP A 174 -12.03 -17.41 -2.59
N GLY A 175 -10.95 -17.00 -1.93
CA GLY A 175 -9.56 -17.29 -2.32
C GLY A 175 -9.06 -16.61 -3.61
N ARG A 176 -9.91 -15.84 -4.31
CA ARG A 176 -9.56 -15.22 -5.60
C ARG A 176 -8.52 -14.10 -5.49
N LEU A 177 -8.46 -13.45 -4.33
CA LEU A 177 -7.53 -12.36 -4.06
C LEU A 177 -6.81 -12.63 -2.73
N VAL A 178 -5.51 -12.35 -2.68
CA VAL A 178 -4.75 -12.41 -1.43
C VAL A 178 -4.17 -11.05 -1.10
N THR A 179 -4.51 -10.51 0.07
CA THR A 179 -3.81 -9.34 0.60
C THR A 179 -2.43 -9.75 1.08
N ILE A 180 -1.38 -9.07 0.63
CA ILE A 180 0.02 -9.31 1.01
C ILE A 180 0.65 -8.07 1.64
N ARG A 181 1.63 -8.28 2.53
CA ARG A 181 2.33 -7.21 3.26
C ARG A 181 3.85 -7.41 3.11
N PRO A 182 4.45 -7.00 1.97
CA PRO A 182 5.88 -7.20 1.75
C PRO A 182 6.78 -6.48 2.76
N LEU A 183 6.28 -5.42 3.41
CA LEU A 183 7.04 -4.66 4.42
C LEU A 183 6.92 -5.23 5.84
N ILE A 184 6.29 -6.39 6.04
CA ILE A 184 5.99 -6.92 7.39
C ILE A 184 7.22 -7.18 8.27
N LEU A 185 8.43 -7.22 7.69
CA LEU A 185 9.71 -7.36 8.40
C LEU A 185 10.54 -6.06 8.41
N VAL A 186 9.98 -4.96 7.94
CA VAL A 186 10.62 -3.64 7.90
C VAL A 186 10.14 -2.84 9.12
N GLU A 187 11.08 -2.37 9.93
CA GLU A 187 10.78 -1.45 11.05
C GLU A 187 10.43 -0.05 10.54
N GLU A 188 9.53 0.64 11.23
CA GLU A 188 9.10 2.00 10.89
C GLU A 188 10.29 2.98 10.84
N ALA A 189 11.29 2.81 11.71
CA ALA A 189 12.51 3.61 11.70
C ALA A 189 13.22 3.59 10.34
N LYS A 190 13.27 2.43 9.66
CA LYS A 190 13.87 2.27 8.33
C LYS A 190 13.03 2.96 7.25
N ILE A 191 11.71 2.97 7.41
CA ILE A 191 10.79 3.67 6.51
C ILE A 191 10.99 5.18 6.62
N ARG A 192 11.01 5.70 7.85
CA ARG A 192 11.24 7.14 8.11
C ARG A 192 12.59 7.60 7.59
N ALA A 193 13.65 6.81 7.82
CA ALA A 193 14.97 7.09 7.30
C ALA A 193 14.98 7.15 5.76
N TRP A 194 14.28 6.23 5.09
CA TRP A 194 14.15 6.25 3.63
C TRP A 194 13.43 7.51 3.13
N VAL A 195 12.26 7.84 3.68
CA VAL A 195 11.49 9.04 3.30
C VAL A 195 12.35 10.30 3.39
N HIS A 196 13.07 10.45 4.51
CA HIS A 196 13.97 11.57 4.72
C HIS A 196 15.08 11.61 3.66
N SER A 197 15.76 10.49 3.40
CA SER A 197 16.81 10.41 2.38
C SER A 197 16.31 10.63 0.94
N ALA A 198 15.05 10.30 0.69
CA ALA A 198 14.39 10.45 -0.60
C ALA A 198 13.88 11.88 -0.84
N GLY A 199 13.85 12.72 0.20
CA GLY A 199 13.29 14.08 0.13
C GLY A 199 11.77 14.08 -0.14
N LEU A 200 11.08 13.03 0.30
CA LEU A 200 9.63 12.89 0.10
C LEU A 200 8.86 13.57 1.23
N SER A 201 7.85 14.33 0.85
CA SER A 201 6.78 14.78 1.75
C SER A 201 5.56 13.91 1.47
N PRO A 202 5.20 12.95 2.35
CA PRO A 202 3.97 12.18 2.21
C PRO A 202 2.76 13.13 2.08
N VAL A 203 1.85 12.79 1.17
CA VAL A 203 0.67 13.58 0.80
C VAL A 203 -0.58 13.08 1.52
#